data_AF-A0A1I4PUF0-F1
#
_entry.id   AF-A0A1I4PUF0-F1
#
_cell.length_a   1.000
_cell.length_b   1.000
_cell.length_c   1.000
_cell.angle_alpha   90.00
_cell.angle_beta   90.00
_cell.angle_gamma   90.00
#
_symmetry.space_group_name_H-M   'P 1'
#
loop_
_entity.id
_entity.type
_entity.pdbx_description
1 polymer ?
#
loop_
_entity_poly.entity_id
_entity_poly.type
_entity_poly.pdbx_seq_one_letter_code
_entity_poly.pdbx_strand_id
1 'polypeptide(L)'
;MYKHWSAALALLLMGALLLMAVLRELASEAQRHMAAPPAMRLLPAVTVAPAGPGSVVVQPDGTALIRFFGMTVLAGNVKFPAAMPAAPAEGVDLIVLPQVEQAQLDWLDGLARRAGAVAGGGAGGRADIVAAEAAAARLRQAGVAGVRALPLWQALELRKGKVALRLTAMPGRRTAELRGGFMLDFSSGRKFYRIYVSGEAMAAEDVAELPQRFPGAQLALLQADDAPILATLQDDAGGASLQLLPGARYAFTPLRR
;
A
#
# COMPACT_ATOMS: atom_id res chain seq x y z
N MET A 1 -56.41 23.59 23.53
CA MET A 1 -56.02 22.39 22.75
C MET A 1 -55.00 22.64 21.62
N TYR A 2 -54.40 23.84 21.48
CA TYR A 2 -53.47 24.16 20.36
C TYR A 2 -51.97 24.16 20.70
N LYS A 3 -51.58 24.00 21.98
CA LYS A 3 -50.19 24.22 22.43
C LYS A 3 -49.25 23.01 22.26
N HIS A 4 -49.79 21.81 22.05
CA HIS A 4 -49.00 20.57 21.91
C HIS A 4 -48.61 20.25 20.46
N TRP A 5 -49.30 20.84 19.47
CA TRP A 5 -49.03 20.58 18.05
C TRP A 5 -47.79 21.34 17.53
N SER A 6 -47.41 22.46 18.15
CA SER A 6 -46.25 23.26 17.72
C SER A 6 -44.91 22.58 18.05
N ALA A 7 -44.80 21.88 19.17
CA ALA A 7 -43.57 21.21 19.59
C ALA A 7 -43.25 19.99 18.71
N ALA A 8 -44.26 19.21 18.32
CA ALA A 8 -44.09 18.06 17.44
C ALA A 8 -43.64 18.49 16.03
N LEU A 9 -44.20 19.58 15.51
CA LEU A 9 -43.82 20.13 14.21
C LEU A 9 -42.37 20.65 14.21
N ALA A 10 -41.93 21.29 15.29
CA ALA A 10 -40.58 21.81 15.43
C ALA A 10 -39.52 20.69 15.47
N LEU A 11 -39.81 19.58 16.16
CA LEU A 11 -38.92 18.41 16.20
C LEU A 11 -38.78 17.73 14.84
N LEU A 12 -39.88 17.61 14.07
CA LEU A 12 -39.86 17.07 12.72
C LEU A 12 -39.04 17.94 11.76
N LEU A 13 -39.21 19.26 11.82
CA LEU A 13 -38.44 20.21 11.01
C LEU A 13 -36.95 20.17 11.35
N MET A 14 -36.60 20.09 12.63
CA MET A 14 -35.21 19.99 13.06
C MET A 14 -34.56 18.67 12.60
N GLY A 15 -35.29 17.55 12.69
CA GLY A 15 -34.82 16.25 12.17
C GLY A 15 -34.61 16.27 10.66
N ALA A 16 -35.52 16.90 9.90
CA ALA A 16 -35.39 17.03 8.45
C ALA A 16 -34.20 17.90 8.05
N LEU A 17 -33.94 19.00 8.77
CA LEU A 17 -32.78 19.86 8.54
C LEU A 17 -31.45 19.14 8.83
N LEU A 18 -31.41 18.33 9.89
CA LEU A 18 -30.22 17.56 10.27
C LEU A 18 -29.95 16.45 9.24
N LEU A 19 -30.99 15.76 8.77
CA LEU A 19 -30.89 14.79 7.69
C LEU A 19 -30.40 15.43 6.38
N MET A 20 -30.94 16.59 6.02
CA MET A 20 -30.50 17.35 4.85
C MET A 20 -29.04 17.82 4.95
N ALA A 21 -28.57 18.19 6.14
CA ALA A 21 -27.18 18.55 6.38
C ALA A 21 -26.25 17.35 6.21
N VAL A 22 -26.61 16.19 6.78
CA VAL A 22 -25.86 14.94 6.62
C VAL A 22 -25.82 14.50 5.16
N LEU A 23 -26.94 14.55 4.46
CA LEU A 23 -27.01 14.20 3.04
C LEU A 23 -26.18 15.15 2.17
N ARG A 24 -26.13 16.46 2.49
CA ARG A 24 -25.26 17.41 1.79
C ARG A 24 -23.78 17.15 2.06
N GLU A 25 -23.40 16.79 3.28
CA GLU A 25 -22.00 16.46 3.58
C GLU A 25 -21.56 15.20 2.83
N LEU A 26 -22.38 14.14 2.87
CA LEU A 26 -22.12 12.89 2.14
C LEU A 26 -22.02 13.10 0.61
N ALA A 27 -22.92 13.93 0.05
CA ALA A 27 -22.85 14.28 -1.36
C ALA A 27 -21.58 15.10 -1.70
N SER A 28 -21.16 16.00 -0.80
CA SER A 28 -19.94 16.78 -0.98
C SER A 28 -18.66 15.93 -0.87
N GLU A 29 -18.67 14.90 -0.01
CA GLU A 29 -17.59 13.92 0.13
C GLU A 29 -17.49 13.07 -1.14
N ALA A 30 -18.61 12.55 -1.63
CA ALA A 30 -18.68 11.80 -2.88
C ALA A 30 -18.17 12.62 -4.08
N GLN A 31 -18.50 13.91 -4.13
CA GLN A 31 -18.08 14.80 -5.22
C GLN A 31 -16.61 15.21 -5.10
N ARG A 32 -16.05 15.30 -3.88
CA ARG A 32 -14.60 15.45 -3.63
C ARG A 32 -13.81 14.20 -4.02
N HIS A 33 -14.42 13.01 -3.92
CA HIS A 33 -13.81 11.73 -4.34
C HIS A 33 -13.93 11.42 -5.85
N MET A 34 -14.79 12.14 -6.59
CA MET A 34 -14.93 12.00 -8.05
C MET A 34 -13.98 12.91 -8.85
N ALA A 35 -13.05 13.61 -8.21
CA ALA A 35 -12.13 14.52 -8.88
C ALA A 35 -10.77 13.88 -9.20
N ALA A 36 -10.48 13.84 -10.49
CA ALA A 36 -9.22 13.59 -11.19
C ALA A 36 -8.86 12.12 -11.53
N PRO A 37 -8.55 11.82 -12.81
CA PRO A 37 -7.91 10.55 -13.17
C PRO A 37 -6.57 10.42 -12.45
N PRO A 38 -6.12 9.18 -12.12
CA PRO A 38 -4.87 8.98 -11.40
C PRO A 38 -3.73 9.64 -12.18
N ALA A 39 -3.05 10.60 -11.56
CA ALA A 39 -1.91 11.28 -12.15
C ALA A 39 -0.78 10.25 -12.38
N MET A 40 -0.61 9.83 -13.64
CA MET A 40 0.44 8.92 -14.05
C MET A 40 1.81 9.60 -13.90
N ARG A 41 2.70 9.02 -13.10
CA ARG A 41 4.03 9.59 -12.85
C ARG A 41 5.13 8.70 -13.44
N LEU A 42 6.05 9.34 -14.17
CA LEU A 42 7.25 8.72 -14.72
C LEU A 42 8.38 8.75 -13.69
N LEU A 43 8.97 7.59 -13.40
CA LEU A 43 10.16 7.43 -12.57
C LEU A 43 11.40 7.39 -13.48
N PRO A 44 12.54 7.96 -13.04
CA PRO A 44 13.77 7.92 -13.81
C PRO A 44 14.25 6.48 -14.00
N ALA A 45 14.68 6.13 -15.21
CA ALA A 45 15.21 4.81 -15.50
C ALA A 45 16.66 4.71 -14.99
N VAL A 46 16.87 4.13 -13.81
CA VAL A 46 18.21 3.73 -13.35
C VAL A 46 18.51 2.30 -13.84
N THR A 47 19.60 2.15 -14.57
CA THR A 47 20.07 0.89 -15.16
C THR A 47 20.79 0.06 -14.08
N VAL A 48 20.08 -0.89 -13.46
CA VAL A 48 20.69 -1.96 -12.66
C VAL A 48 20.39 -3.29 -13.35
N ALA A 49 21.42 -4.12 -13.53
CA ALA A 49 21.40 -5.36 -14.30
C ALA A 49 20.27 -6.34 -13.88
N PRO A 50 19.68 -7.11 -14.81
CA PRO A 50 18.50 -7.92 -14.52
C PRO A 50 18.89 -9.25 -13.88
N ALA A 51 18.44 -9.49 -12.64
CA ALA A 51 18.33 -10.83 -12.09
C ALA A 51 16.85 -11.26 -12.16
N GLY A 52 16.49 -12.01 -13.21
CA GLY A 52 15.16 -12.61 -13.41
C GLY A 52 14.04 -11.65 -13.85
N PRO A 53 12.90 -12.18 -14.33
CA PRO A 53 11.75 -11.37 -14.75
C PRO A 53 11.00 -10.75 -13.57
N GLY A 54 11.08 -11.36 -12.37
CA GLY A 54 10.69 -10.76 -11.10
C GLY A 54 11.14 -11.57 -9.88
N SER A 55 11.33 -10.90 -8.74
CA SER A 55 11.73 -11.52 -7.48
C SER A 55 11.23 -10.74 -6.26
N VAL A 56 11.04 -11.42 -5.15
CA VAL A 56 10.84 -10.83 -3.83
C VAL A 56 11.89 -11.36 -2.86
N VAL A 57 12.49 -10.47 -2.08
CA VAL A 57 13.35 -10.81 -0.94
C VAL A 57 12.79 -10.15 0.30
N VAL A 58 12.23 -10.96 1.19
CA VAL A 58 11.80 -10.57 2.52
C VAL A 58 12.99 -10.57 3.47
N GLN A 59 13.18 -9.48 4.17
CA GLN A 59 14.19 -9.33 5.19
C GLN A 59 13.63 -9.78 6.55
N PRO A 60 14.49 -10.14 7.51
CA PRO A 60 14.05 -10.53 8.85
C PRO A 60 13.19 -9.48 9.57
N ASP A 61 13.31 -8.21 9.19
CA ASP A 61 12.59 -7.07 9.76
C ASP A 61 11.16 -6.88 9.19
N GLY A 62 10.72 -7.75 8.29
CA GLY A 62 9.41 -7.67 7.66
C GLY A 62 9.35 -6.80 6.40
N THR A 63 10.45 -6.16 6.01
CA THR A 63 10.54 -5.47 4.70
C THR A 63 10.73 -6.46 3.57
N ALA A 64 10.20 -6.12 2.40
CA ALA A 64 10.33 -6.89 1.19
C ALA A 64 10.90 -6.02 0.08
N LEU A 65 12.00 -6.47 -0.53
CA LEU A 65 12.54 -5.93 -1.76
C LEU A 65 11.95 -6.68 -2.94
N ILE A 66 11.06 -6.02 -3.67
CA ILE A 66 10.39 -6.54 -4.85
C ILE A 66 11.08 -5.97 -6.08
N ARG A 67 11.40 -6.84 -7.04
CA ARG A 67 11.96 -6.45 -8.36
C ARG A 67 11.07 -6.99 -9.46
N PHE A 68 10.78 -6.16 -10.46
CA PHE A 68 10.00 -6.54 -11.63
C PHE A 68 10.50 -5.77 -12.86
N PHE A 69 11.10 -6.47 -13.83
CA PHE A 69 11.66 -5.88 -15.05
C PHE A 69 12.48 -4.58 -14.84
N GLY A 70 13.31 -4.54 -13.78
CA GLY A 70 14.16 -3.38 -13.45
C GLY A 70 13.53 -2.29 -12.59
N MET A 71 12.22 -2.37 -12.30
CA MET A 71 11.59 -1.60 -11.22
C MET A 71 11.86 -2.27 -9.87
N THR A 72 12.27 -1.48 -8.88
CA THR A 72 12.59 -1.93 -7.53
C THR A 72 11.67 -1.23 -6.52
N VAL A 73 10.88 -2.01 -5.79
CA VAL A 73 9.97 -1.54 -4.76
C VAL A 73 10.40 -2.10 -3.41
N LEU A 74 10.54 -1.24 -2.41
CA LEU A 74 10.67 -1.64 -1.02
C LEU A 74 9.29 -1.54 -0.37
N ALA A 75 8.74 -2.64 0.13
CA ALA A 75 7.39 -2.69 0.69
C ALA A 75 7.37 -3.43 2.02
N GLY A 76 6.47 -3.06 2.93
CA GLY A 76 6.21 -3.81 4.16
C GLY A 76 6.13 -2.92 5.39
N ASN A 77 5.75 -3.54 6.51
CA ASN A 77 5.82 -2.93 7.82
C ASN A 77 7.13 -3.37 8.45
N VAL A 78 7.92 -2.42 8.95
CA VAL A 78 9.18 -2.79 9.59
C VAL A 78 8.93 -3.04 11.07
N LYS A 79 9.08 -4.29 11.51
CA LYS A 79 9.27 -4.63 12.93
C LYS A 79 10.78 -4.81 13.13
N PHE A 80 11.48 -3.75 13.55
CA PHE A 80 12.95 -3.75 13.60
C PHE A 80 13.53 -4.63 14.72
N PRO A 81 14.58 -5.42 14.46
CA PRO A 81 15.67 -5.65 15.41
C PRO A 81 16.75 -4.54 15.30
N ALA A 82 17.48 -4.30 16.39
CA ALA A 82 18.36 -3.14 16.63
C ALA A 82 19.56 -2.93 15.67
N ALA A 83 19.79 -3.83 14.70
CA ALA A 83 20.92 -3.77 13.78
C ALA A 83 20.44 -3.75 12.31
N MET A 84 20.51 -2.58 11.69
CA MET A 84 20.15 -2.37 10.28
C MET A 84 21.19 -2.95 9.31
N PRO A 85 20.76 -3.51 8.16
CA PRO A 85 21.63 -3.59 6.99
C PRO A 85 21.83 -2.19 6.38
N ALA A 86 23.07 -1.93 5.94
CA ALA A 86 23.52 -0.61 5.50
C ALA A 86 22.84 -0.06 4.23
N ALA A 87 22.24 -0.89 3.38
CA ALA A 87 21.67 -0.45 2.11
C ALA A 87 20.57 -1.39 1.60
N PRO A 88 19.41 -0.81 1.25
CA PRO A 88 18.97 -1.03 -0.13
C PRO A 88 18.58 0.26 -0.85
N ALA A 89 18.81 1.44 -0.28
CA ALA A 89 18.24 2.68 -0.83
C ALA A 89 18.86 3.15 -2.15
N GLU A 90 20.07 2.70 -2.50
CA GLU A 90 20.61 2.96 -3.82
C GLU A 90 19.90 2.08 -4.87
N GLY A 91 19.15 2.72 -5.77
CA GLY A 91 18.42 2.05 -6.85
C GLY A 91 17.04 1.53 -6.48
N VAL A 92 16.46 1.94 -5.34
CA VAL A 92 15.03 1.76 -5.05
C VAL A 92 14.24 2.87 -5.75
N ASP A 93 13.19 2.48 -6.47
CA ASP A 93 12.34 3.42 -7.21
C ASP A 93 11.14 3.87 -6.37
N LEU A 94 10.64 2.99 -5.49
CA LEU A 94 9.44 3.22 -4.67
C LEU A 94 9.57 2.57 -3.29
N ILE A 95 9.15 3.30 -2.26
CA ILE A 95 8.93 2.81 -0.91
C ILE A 95 7.42 2.83 -0.63
N VAL A 96 6.86 1.68 -0.27
CA VAL A 96 5.44 1.51 0.07
C VAL A 96 5.30 1.18 1.55
N LEU A 97 4.59 2.04 2.30
CA LEU A 97 4.43 1.93 3.74
C LEU A 97 2.93 1.80 4.10
N PRO A 98 2.42 0.57 4.25
CA PRO A 98 1.06 0.34 4.74
C PRO A 98 0.84 0.93 6.14
N GLN A 99 1.84 0.81 7.01
CA GLN A 99 1.87 1.40 8.35
C GLN A 99 3.24 2.02 8.65
N VAL A 100 3.27 2.91 9.65
CA VAL A 100 4.50 3.48 10.20
C VAL A 100 4.52 3.42 11.73
N GLU A 101 5.59 2.86 12.27
CA GLU A 101 5.97 2.81 13.68
C GLU A 101 7.18 3.72 13.95
N GLN A 102 7.52 3.93 15.23
CA GLN A 102 8.57 4.88 15.61
C GLN A 102 9.93 4.52 14.98
N ALA A 103 10.32 3.25 15.02
CA ALA A 103 11.58 2.81 14.45
C ALA A 103 11.67 3.03 12.92
N GLN A 104 10.53 3.08 12.21
CA GLN A 104 10.50 3.39 10.76
C GLN A 104 10.80 4.87 10.51
N LEU A 105 10.35 5.75 11.41
CA LEU A 105 10.69 7.17 11.36
C LEU A 105 12.20 7.36 11.57
N ASP A 106 12.77 6.68 12.57
CA ASP A 106 14.20 6.74 12.88
C ASP A 106 15.06 6.23 11.71
N TRP A 107 14.60 5.16 11.05
CA TRP A 107 15.24 4.63 9.84
C TRP A 107 15.19 5.61 8.66
N LEU A 108 14.03 6.20 8.39
CA LEU A 108 13.86 7.17 7.31
C LEU A 108 14.69 8.43 7.55
N ASP A 109 14.79 8.87 8.79
CA ASP A 109 15.67 9.97 9.19
C ASP A 109 17.15 9.60 8.97
N GLY A 110 17.58 8.42 9.44
CA GLY A 110 18.92 7.91 9.18
C GLY A 110 19.24 7.72 7.70
N LEU A 111 18.25 7.37 6.88
CA LEU A 111 18.38 7.29 5.43
C LEU A 111 18.47 8.69 4.81
N ALA A 112 17.62 9.62 5.21
CA ALA A 112 17.64 11.01 4.74
C ALA A 112 18.97 11.70 5.05
N ARG A 113 19.56 11.41 6.21
CA ARG A 113 20.89 11.91 6.59
C ARG A 113 22.02 11.34 5.74
N ARG A 114 21.94 10.07 5.33
CA ARG A 114 23.02 9.38 4.56
C ARG A 114 22.90 9.55 3.05
N ALA A 115 21.70 9.46 2.49
CA ALA A 115 21.43 9.52 1.05
C ALA A 115 21.13 10.96 0.56
N GLY A 116 21.07 11.93 1.48
CA GLY A 116 20.61 13.29 1.22
C GLY A 116 19.11 13.31 0.97
N ALA A 117 18.33 13.86 1.91
CA ALA A 117 16.88 14.02 1.94
C ALA A 117 16.08 12.92 1.22
N VAL A 118 15.42 12.06 2.00
CA VAL A 118 14.30 11.27 1.52
C VAL A 118 13.15 12.26 1.24
N ALA A 119 13.20 12.88 0.06
CA ALA A 119 12.25 13.87 -0.39
C ALA A 119 11.41 13.24 -1.49
N GLY A 120 10.11 13.07 -1.21
CA GLY A 120 9.18 12.83 -2.29
C GLY A 120 9.00 14.09 -3.14
N GLY A 121 9.16 13.90 -4.44
CA GLY A 121 9.00 14.97 -5.44
C GLY A 121 10.31 15.67 -5.77
N GLY A 122 10.88 15.35 -6.93
CA GLY A 122 11.98 16.09 -7.55
C GLY A 122 12.86 15.21 -8.43
N ALA A 123 13.11 15.68 -9.65
CA ALA A 123 13.98 15.02 -10.62
C ALA A 123 15.41 14.85 -10.06
N GLY A 124 15.76 13.63 -9.64
CA GLY A 124 17.09 13.31 -9.18
C GLY A 124 17.12 12.09 -8.27
N GLY A 125 17.17 10.88 -8.85
CA GLY A 125 17.65 9.65 -8.21
C GLY A 125 17.00 9.18 -6.90
N ARG A 126 15.93 9.83 -6.40
CA ARG A 126 15.31 9.54 -5.11
C ARG A 126 14.07 8.65 -5.27
N ALA A 127 13.92 7.71 -4.35
CA ALA A 127 12.75 6.84 -4.27
C ALA A 127 11.49 7.65 -3.95
N ASP A 128 10.38 7.36 -4.63
CA ASP A 128 9.07 7.89 -4.23
C ASP A 128 8.60 7.19 -2.96
N ILE A 129 7.96 7.92 -2.04
CA ILE A 129 7.31 7.31 -0.86
C ILE A 129 5.81 7.41 -1.00
N VAL A 130 5.16 6.26 -0.94
CA VAL A 130 3.71 6.15 -0.86
C VAL A 130 3.34 5.45 0.43
N ALA A 131 2.41 6.03 1.17
CA ALA A 131 1.96 5.48 2.45
C ALA A 131 0.45 5.54 2.56
N ALA A 132 -0.12 4.63 3.36
CA ALA A 132 -1.52 4.75 3.75
C ALA A 132 -1.73 6.07 4.51
N GLU A 133 -2.95 6.60 4.52
CA GLU A 133 -3.23 7.96 5.00
C GLU A 133 -2.73 8.23 6.44
N ALA A 134 -3.03 7.32 7.37
CA ALA A 134 -2.56 7.42 8.76
C ALA A 134 -1.02 7.38 8.86
N ALA A 135 -0.36 6.54 8.05
CA ALA A 135 1.10 6.46 8.02
C ALA A 135 1.71 7.74 7.42
N ALA A 136 1.12 8.27 6.36
CA ALA A 136 1.55 9.53 5.74
C ALA A 136 1.43 10.71 6.71
N ALA A 137 0.38 10.75 7.53
CA ALA A 137 0.22 11.79 8.56
C ALA A 137 1.35 11.75 9.60
N ARG A 138 1.66 10.56 10.14
CA ARG A 138 2.77 10.37 11.09
C ARG A 138 4.13 10.71 10.49
N LEU A 139 4.37 10.32 9.23
CA LEU A 139 5.60 10.64 8.51
C LEU A 139 5.80 12.15 8.35
N ARG A 140 4.74 12.88 7.99
CA ARG A 140 4.78 14.34 7.87
C ARG A 140 5.02 15.02 9.21
N GLN A 141 4.40 14.52 10.29
CA GLN A 141 4.65 15.01 11.66
C GLN A 141 6.11 14.82 12.08
N ALA A 142 6.75 13.74 11.62
CA ALA A 142 8.17 13.47 11.84
C ALA A 142 9.12 14.25 10.90
N GLY A 143 8.59 15.15 10.05
CA GLY A 143 9.39 15.96 9.13
C GLY A 143 9.77 15.28 7.82
N VAL A 144 9.24 14.08 7.53
CA VAL A 144 9.47 13.41 6.24
C VAL A 144 8.68 14.12 5.14
N ALA A 145 9.39 14.83 4.27
CA ALA A 145 8.81 15.59 3.17
C ALA A 145 8.48 14.70 1.95
N GLY A 146 7.43 15.07 1.22
CA GLY A 146 7.09 14.46 -0.06
C GLY A 146 6.41 13.09 -0.02
N VAL A 147 6.00 12.63 1.17
CA VAL A 147 5.19 11.43 1.30
C VAL A 147 3.83 11.61 0.63
N ARG A 148 3.50 10.73 -0.30
CA ARG A 148 2.18 10.66 -0.91
C ARG A 148 1.27 9.78 -0.07
N ALA A 149 0.25 10.38 0.52
CA ALA A 149 -0.84 9.66 1.14
C ALA A 149 -1.70 9.03 0.04
N LEU A 150 -2.04 7.74 0.16
CA LEU A 150 -3.02 7.08 -0.69
C LEU A 150 -4.25 6.69 0.15
N PRO A 151 -5.41 7.32 -0.06
CA PRO A 151 -6.66 6.95 0.60
C PRO A 151 -7.10 5.54 0.21
N LEU A 152 -7.90 4.88 1.04
CA LEU A 152 -8.44 3.55 0.74
C LEU A 152 -9.15 3.53 -0.62
N TRP A 153 -8.97 2.42 -1.35
CA TRP A 153 -9.48 2.17 -2.70
C TRP A 153 -8.96 3.08 -3.81
N GLN A 154 -8.18 4.12 -3.46
CA GLN A 154 -7.51 4.95 -4.45
C GLN A 154 -6.29 4.23 -5.01
N ALA A 155 -5.98 4.55 -6.27
CA ALA A 155 -4.87 3.99 -6.99
C ALA A 155 -3.89 5.07 -7.45
N LEU A 156 -2.60 4.75 -7.39
CA LEU A 156 -1.52 5.52 -7.99
C LEU A 156 -0.87 4.70 -9.10
N GLU A 157 -0.68 5.32 -10.25
CA GLU A 157 0.05 4.70 -11.36
C GLU A 157 1.45 5.27 -11.51
N LEU A 158 2.43 4.37 -11.51
CA LEU A 158 3.86 4.65 -11.64
C LEU A 158 4.41 3.93 -12.86
N ARG A 159 5.36 4.55 -13.55
CA ARG A 159 6.00 3.95 -14.72
C ARG A 159 7.51 4.12 -14.69
N LYS A 160 8.25 3.06 -15.04
CA LYS A 160 9.70 3.08 -15.26
C LYS A 160 10.02 2.35 -16.57
N GLY A 161 10.39 3.10 -17.60
CA GLY A 161 10.57 2.55 -18.95
C GLY A 161 9.30 1.84 -19.44
N LYS A 162 9.40 0.53 -19.71
CA LYS A 162 8.27 -0.31 -20.16
C LYS A 162 7.47 -0.95 -19.02
N VAL A 163 7.84 -0.68 -17.77
CA VAL A 163 7.17 -1.22 -16.58
C VAL A 163 6.15 -0.21 -16.09
N ALA A 164 4.93 -0.67 -15.85
CA ALA A 164 3.90 0.07 -15.13
C ALA A 164 3.54 -0.67 -13.84
N LEU A 165 3.35 0.09 -12.76
CA LEU A 165 2.87 -0.37 -11.47
C LEU A 165 1.64 0.46 -11.12
N ARG A 166 0.51 -0.22 -10.92
CA ARG A 166 -0.65 0.37 -10.26
C ARG A 166 -0.64 -0.06 -8.79
N LEU A 167 -0.53 0.90 -7.90
CA LEU A 167 -0.56 0.70 -6.46
C LEU A 167 -1.94 1.11 -5.96
N THR A 168 -2.70 0.19 -5.36
CA THR A 168 -4.05 0.48 -4.82
C THR A 168 -4.03 0.28 -3.31
N ALA A 169 -4.47 1.28 -2.53
CA ALA A 169 -4.64 1.10 -1.09
C ALA A 169 -5.87 0.23 -0.82
N MET A 170 -5.71 -0.81 -0.03
CA MET A 170 -6.76 -1.81 0.25
C MET A 170 -7.13 -1.73 1.73
N PRO A 171 -8.41 -1.86 2.11
CA PRO A 171 -8.76 -1.90 3.52
C PRO A 171 -8.23 -3.17 4.21
N GLY A 172 -7.94 -3.03 5.49
CA GLY A 172 -7.72 -4.15 6.41
C GLY A 172 -9.03 -4.90 6.67
N ARG A 173 -8.96 -6.00 7.42
CA ARG A 173 -10.18 -6.72 7.80
C ARG A 173 -10.80 -6.13 9.07
N ARG A 174 -9.96 -5.59 9.97
CA ARG A 174 -10.42 -4.98 11.22
C ARG A 174 -10.92 -3.56 10.93
N THR A 175 -12.24 -3.44 10.76
CA THR A 175 -12.96 -2.19 10.42
C THR A 175 -12.77 -1.03 11.39
N ALA A 176 -12.25 -1.28 12.59
CA ALA A 176 -12.04 -0.26 13.62
C ALA A 176 -10.72 0.51 13.47
N GLU A 177 -9.73 -0.06 12.76
CA GLU A 177 -8.43 0.58 12.56
C GLU A 177 -8.20 0.67 11.05
N LEU A 178 -7.90 1.87 10.53
CA LEU A 178 -7.61 2.11 9.10
C LEU A 178 -6.28 1.46 8.64
N ARG A 179 -5.99 0.24 9.11
CA ARG A 179 -4.78 -0.54 8.86
C ARG A 179 -4.93 -1.34 7.59
N GLY A 180 -4.94 -0.60 6.49
CA GLY A 180 -4.99 -1.14 5.14
C GLY A 180 -3.67 -1.71 4.64
N GLY A 181 -3.76 -2.57 3.63
CA GLY A 181 -2.63 -3.04 2.84
C GLY A 181 -2.52 -2.32 1.50
N PHE A 182 -1.67 -2.82 0.62
CA PHE A 182 -1.57 -2.36 -0.76
C PHE A 182 -1.66 -3.52 -1.75
N MET A 183 -2.35 -3.30 -2.85
CA MET A 183 -2.28 -4.15 -4.03
C MET A 183 -1.31 -3.55 -5.04
N LEU A 184 -0.33 -4.34 -5.47
CA LEU A 184 0.71 -3.96 -6.42
C LEU A 184 0.46 -4.71 -7.73
N ASP A 185 -0.09 -4.00 -8.71
CA ASP A 185 -0.39 -4.51 -10.04
C ASP A 185 0.76 -4.15 -11.00
N PHE A 186 1.73 -5.05 -11.14
CA PHE A 186 2.84 -4.89 -12.07
C PHE A 186 2.47 -5.32 -13.48
N SER A 187 2.95 -4.57 -14.47
CA SER A 187 2.82 -4.94 -15.88
C SER A 187 4.01 -4.47 -16.73
N SER A 188 4.36 -5.25 -17.75
CA SER A 188 5.28 -4.85 -18.81
C SER A 188 4.90 -5.52 -20.13
N GLY A 189 4.37 -4.74 -21.08
CA GLY A 189 3.76 -5.27 -22.29
C GLY A 189 2.60 -6.22 -21.96
N ARG A 190 2.68 -7.48 -22.41
CA ARG A 190 1.68 -8.52 -22.08
C ARG A 190 1.95 -9.26 -20.77
N LYS A 191 3.05 -8.95 -20.10
CA LYS A 191 3.44 -9.62 -18.85
C LYS A 191 2.85 -8.88 -17.65
N PHE A 192 2.35 -9.61 -16.66
CA PHE A 192 1.81 -9.02 -15.44
C PHE A 192 2.06 -9.90 -14.21
N TYR A 193 2.03 -9.27 -13.04
CA TYR A 193 2.10 -9.96 -11.76
C TYR A 193 1.47 -9.08 -10.67
N ARG A 194 0.61 -9.66 -9.85
CA ARG A 194 -0.17 -8.97 -8.82
C ARG A 194 0.26 -9.46 -7.43
N ILE A 195 0.68 -8.53 -6.58
CA ILE A 195 1.18 -8.80 -5.22
C ILE A 195 0.36 -8.03 -4.20
N TYR A 196 -0.19 -8.70 -3.20
CA TYR A 196 -0.76 -8.06 -2.02
C TYR A 196 0.31 -7.86 -0.94
N VAL A 197 0.31 -6.69 -0.30
CA VAL A 197 1.16 -6.39 0.86
C VAL A 197 0.24 -6.05 2.01
N SER A 198 0.23 -6.87 3.06
CA SER A 198 -0.58 -6.60 4.24
C SER A 198 -0.01 -5.42 5.03
N GLY A 199 -0.90 -4.65 5.64
CA GLY A 199 -0.52 -3.56 6.54
C GLY A 199 -0.77 -3.82 8.01
N GLU A 200 -1.31 -4.98 8.35
CA GLU A 200 -1.46 -5.42 9.73
C GLU A 200 -1.07 -6.90 9.82
N ALA A 201 -0.77 -7.34 11.05
CA ALA A 201 -0.65 -8.75 11.35
C ALA A 201 -2.00 -9.42 11.05
N MET A 202 -1.97 -10.49 10.26
CA MET A 202 -3.17 -11.23 9.88
C MET A 202 -3.30 -12.48 10.73
N ALA A 203 -4.51 -12.72 11.23
CA ALA A 203 -4.82 -13.97 11.91
C ALA A 203 -4.87 -15.14 10.88
N ALA A 204 -4.68 -16.38 11.33
CA ALA A 204 -4.57 -17.52 10.41
C ALA A 204 -5.84 -17.71 9.56
N GLU A 205 -7.00 -17.44 10.15
CA GLU A 205 -8.30 -17.45 9.47
C GLU A 205 -8.37 -16.40 8.36
N ASP A 206 -7.82 -15.21 8.60
CA ASP A 206 -7.79 -14.12 7.63
C ASP A 206 -6.89 -14.43 6.44
N VAL A 207 -5.80 -15.16 6.67
CA VAL A 207 -4.87 -15.59 5.62
C VAL A 207 -5.55 -16.58 4.67
N ALA A 208 -6.32 -17.53 5.19
CA ALA A 208 -7.01 -18.53 4.38
C ALA A 208 -8.03 -17.94 3.39
N GLU A 209 -8.59 -16.77 3.70
CA GLU A 209 -9.56 -16.09 2.85
C GLU A 209 -8.94 -15.16 1.78
N LEU A 210 -7.62 -14.93 1.84
CA LEU A 210 -6.95 -14.02 0.91
C LEU A 210 -7.20 -14.33 -0.58
N PRO A 211 -7.16 -15.61 -1.03
CA PRO A 211 -7.45 -15.93 -2.42
C PRO A 211 -8.85 -15.47 -2.87
N GLN A 212 -9.85 -15.56 -1.98
CA GLN A 212 -11.22 -15.11 -2.26
C GLN A 212 -11.35 -13.58 -2.20
N ARG A 213 -10.67 -12.92 -1.25
CA ARG A 213 -10.70 -11.46 -1.10
C ARG A 213 -9.98 -10.74 -2.25
N PHE A 214 -8.91 -11.34 -2.76
CA PHE A 214 -8.05 -10.75 -3.77
C PHE A 214 -7.89 -11.66 -4.99
N PRO A 215 -8.99 -11.90 -5.74
CA PRO A 215 -8.94 -12.75 -6.91
C PRO A 215 -7.93 -12.23 -7.92
N GLY A 216 -7.18 -13.15 -8.51
CA GLY A 216 -6.10 -12.85 -9.45
C GLY A 216 -4.85 -12.22 -8.84
N ALA A 217 -4.70 -12.15 -7.51
CA ALA A 217 -3.38 -11.97 -6.90
C ALA A 217 -2.57 -13.26 -7.01
N GLN A 218 -1.27 -13.16 -7.28
CA GLN A 218 -0.37 -14.34 -7.36
C GLN A 218 0.46 -14.52 -6.08
N LEU A 219 0.68 -13.45 -5.33
CA LEU A 219 1.54 -13.45 -4.16
C LEU A 219 0.98 -12.52 -3.08
N ALA A 220 1.16 -12.90 -1.83
CA ALA A 220 0.93 -12.04 -0.68
C ALA A 220 2.17 -11.98 0.21
N LEU A 221 2.46 -10.78 0.67
CA LEU A 221 3.44 -10.45 1.70
C LEU A 221 2.67 -10.11 2.96
N LEU A 222 2.73 -11.02 3.93
CA LEU A 222 1.89 -11.01 5.11
C LEU A 222 2.73 -10.74 6.33
N GLN A 223 2.26 -9.83 7.17
CA GLN A 223 2.77 -9.65 8.51
C GLN A 223 2.18 -10.75 9.40
N ALA A 224 3.04 -11.44 10.12
CA ALA A 224 2.65 -12.30 11.23
C ALA A 224 3.44 -11.92 12.49
N ASP A 225 3.09 -12.53 13.62
CA ASP A 225 3.66 -12.14 14.91
C ASP A 225 5.13 -12.56 15.05
N ASP A 226 5.51 -13.72 14.50
CA ASP A 226 6.86 -14.28 14.67
C ASP A 226 7.81 -13.98 13.50
N ALA A 227 7.29 -13.93 12.27
CA ALA A 227 8.08 -13.68 11.07
C ALA A 227 7.18 -13.21 9.91
N PRO A 228 7.69 -12.41 8.97
CA PRO A 228 6.97 -12.12 7.74
C PRO A 228 6.74 -13.40 6.92
N ILE A 229 5.54 -13.55 6.40
CA ILE A 229 5.09 -14.71 5.65
C ILE A 229 4.98 -14.34 4.16
N LEU A 230 5.60 -15.16 3.32
CA LEU A 230 5.39 -15.18 1.88
C LEU A 230 4.39 -16.28 1.53
N ALA A 231 3.33 -15.93 0.80
CA ALA A 231 2.34 -16.88 0.37
C ALA A 231 2.03 -16.73 -1.12
N THR A 232 2.00 -17.83 -1.88
CA THR A 232 1.44 -17.81 -3.24
C THR A 232 -0.05 -18.02 -3.18
N LEU A 233 -0.78 -17.31 -4.03
CA LEU A 233 -2.22 -17.38 -4.14
C LEU A 233 -2.54 -17.93 -5.53
N GLN A 234 -3.42 -18.92 -5.56
CA GLN A 234 -3.97 -19.45 -6.81
C GLN A 234 -5.48 -19.37 -6.73
N ASP A 235 -6.09 -18.97 -7.83
CA ASP A 235 -7.53 -18.91 -8.00
C ASP A 235 -7.78 -19.53 -9.38
N ASP A 236 -7.96 -20.85 -9.38
CA ASP A 236 -8.18 -21.65 -10.59
C ASP A 236 -9.55 -22.33 -10.55
N ALA A 237 -9.88 -23.08 -11.62
CA ALA A 237 -11.15 -23.79 -11.72
C ALA A 237 -11.36 -24.85 -10.62
N GLY A 238 -10.30 -25.26 -9.90
CA GLY A 238 -10.33 -26.17 -8.76
C GLY A 238 -10.56 -25.47 -7.41
N GLY A 239 -10.61 -24.14 -7.39
CA GLY A 239 -10.86 -23.33 -6.22
C GLY A 239 -9.66 -22.48 -5.80
N ALA A 240 -9.89 -21.63 -4.80
CA ALA A 240 -8.90 -20.68 -4.32
C ALA A 240 -7.97 -21.37 -3.31
N SER A 241 -6.65 -21.35 -3.55
CA SER A 241 -5.65 -22.01 -2.70
C SER A 241 -4.49 -21.08 -2.32
N LEU A 242 -3.86 -21.39 -1.20
CA LEU A 242 -2.75 -20.64 -0.63
C LEU A 242 -1.62 -21.60 -0.23
N GLN A 243 -0.38 -21.26 -0.56
CA GLN A 243 0.80 -22.02 -0.15
C GLN A 243 1.81 -21.09 0.50
N LEU A 244 2.21 -21.42 1.74
CA LEU A 244 3.30 -20.74 2.44
C LEU A 244 4.64 -21.13 1.83
N LEU A 245 5.50 -20.14 1.60
CA LEU A 245 6.81 -20.34 1.02
C LEU A 245 7.87 -20.46 2.12
N PRO A 246 8.72 -21.51 2.09
CA PRO A 246 9.85 -21.60 2.99
C PRO A 246 10.93 -20.59 2.61
N GLY A 247 11.28 -19.71 3.55
CA GLY A 247 12.43 -18.82 3.44
C GLY A 247 12.14 -17.41 2.92
N ALA A 248 13.19 -16.60 2.92
CA ALA A 248 13.15 -15.16 2.73
C ALA A 248 13.17 -14.71 1.26
N ARG A 249 13.34 -15.60 0.27
CA ARG A 249 13.48 -15.21 -1.14
C ARG A 249 12.58 -16.05 -2.03
N TYR A 250 11.88 -15.38 -2.94
CA TYR A 250 11.01 -16.00 -3.93
C TYR A 250 11.23 -15.38 -5.30
N ALA A 251 11.61 -16.18 -6.30
CA ALA A 251 11.64 -15.77 -7.69
C ALA A 251 10.33 -16.16 -8.37
N PHE A 252 9.76 -15.27 -9.19
CA PHE A 252 8.49 -15.53 -9.83
C PHE A 252 8.54 -15.27 -11.33
N THR A 253 7.69 -15.98 -12.07
CA THR A 253 7.54 -15.80 -13.52
C THR A 253 6.27 -14.99 -13.79
N PRO A 254 6.39 -13.82 -14.45
CA PRO A 254 5.23 -13.02 -14.82
C PRO A 254 4.29 -13.78 -15.77
N LEU A 255 3.00 -13.70 -15.45
CA LEU A 255 1.91 -14.26 -16.26
C LEU A 255 1.78 -13.48 -17.57
N ARG A 256 1.13 -14.07 -18.57
CA ARG A 256 0.89 -13.44 -19.87
C ARG A 256 -0.61 -13.22 -20.04
N ARG A 257 -1.02 -11.98 -20.39
CA ARG A 257 -2.36 -11.68 -20.89
C ARG A 257 -2.54 -12.19 -22.32
#